data_AF-A0A2N0VEM1-F1
#
_entry.id   AF-A0A2N0VEM1-F1
#
_cell.length_a   1.000
_cell.length_b   1.000
_cell.length_c   1.000
_cell.angle_alpha   90.00
_cell.angle_beta   90.00
_cell.angle_gamma   90.00
#
_symmetry.space_group_name_H-M   'P 1'
#
loop_
_entity.id
_entity.type
_entity.pdbx_description
1 polymer ?
#
loop_
_entity_poly.entity_id
_entity_poly.type
_entity_poly.pdbx_seq_one_letter_code
_entity_poly.pdbx_strand_id
1 'polypeptide(L)' 'MKILKEKKWGINFETVNCPQCDERMSKTRTPDNLRQLLWGGWKCPVCGCEMDKWGKPIDEKQKQQMG' A
#
# COMPACT_ATOMS: atom_id res chain seq x y z
N MET A 1 3.13 -6.72 -17.58
CA MET A 1 2.71 -5.36 -17.96
C MET A 1 3.61 -4.37 -17.21
N LYS A 2 4.04 -3.28 -17.84
CA LYS A 2 5.03 -2.36 -17.25
C LYS A 2 4.40 -1.51 -16.14
N ILE A 3 4.90 -1.64 -14.91
CA ILE A 3 4.82 -0.57 -13.91
C ILE A 3 5.33 0.72 -14.58
N LEU A 4 4.50 1.76 -14.68
CA LEU A 4 5.01 3.10 -14.94
C LEU A 4 5.79 3.48 -13.68
N LYS A 5 7.11 3.23 -13.72
CA LYS A 5 8.14 3.42 -12.67
C LYS A 5 7.66 4.34 -11.56
N GLU A 6 7.84 3.94 -10.29
CA GLU A 6 7.60 4.68 -9.04
C GLU A 6 7.89 6.19 -9.16
N LYS A 7 6.97 6.92 -9.78
CA LYS A 7 6.99 8.36 -10.00
C LYS A 7 5.71 8.88 -9.38
N LYS A 8 5.67 10.15 -8.99
CA LYS A 8 4.54 10.77 -8.29
C LYS A 8 3.17 10.42 -8.92
N TRP A 9 3.12 10.28 -10.25
CA TRP A 9 1.92 10.01 -11.05
C TRP A 9 1.74 8.57 -11.54
N GLY A 10 2.61 7.63 -11.16
CA GLY A 10 2.50 6.24 -11.58
C GLY A 10 1.21 5.59 -11.05
N ILE A 11 0.62 4.71 -11.85
CA ILE A 11 -0.52 3.88 -11.47
C ILE A 11 -0.02 2.44 -11.33
N ASN A 12 -0.34 1.81 -10.21
CA ASN A 12 -0.08 0.40 -9.99
C ASN A 12 -1.33 -0.41 -10.36
N PHE A 13 -1.20 -1.32 -11.32
CA PHE A 13 -2.27 -2.26 -11.69
C PHE A 13 -2.07 -3.66 -11.10
N GLU A 14 -0.94 -3.88 -10.42
CA GLU A 14 -0.62 -5.15 -9.77
C GLU A 14 -1.22 -5.19 -8.36
N THR A 15 -1.54 -6.40 -7.89
CA THR A 15 -1.90 -6.62 -6.50
C THR A 15 -0.66 -6.48 -5.63
N VAL A 16 -0.74 -5.68 -4.58
CA VAL A 16 0.32 -5.55 -3.58
C VAL A 16 0.02 -6.44 -2.38
N ASN A 17 1.05 -6.92 -1.71
CA ASN A 17 0.92 -7.61 -0.43
C ASN A 17 1.23 -6.64 0.71
N CYS A 18 0.66 -6.92 1.89
CA CYS A 18 0.98 -6.18 3.09
C CYS A 18 2.45 -6.41 3.48
N PRO A 19 3.25 -5.35 3.67
CA PRO A 19 4.67 -5.50 4.05
C PRO A 19 4.88 -6.03 5.48
N GLN A 20 3.82 -6.19 6.27
CA GLN A 20 3.88 -6.66 7.66
C GLN A 20 3.39 -8.09 7.85
N CYS A 21 2.34 -8.51 7.14
CA CYS A 21 1.74 -9.84 7.31
C CYS A 21 1.59 -10.62 6.00
N ASP A 22 2.10 -10.08 4.89
CA ASP A 22 2.00 -10.65 3.54
C ASP A 22 0.57 -10.85 3.00
N GLU A 23 -0.44 -10.34 3.72
CA GLU A 23 -1.84 -10.40 3.27
C GLU A 23 -2.01 -9.73 1.91
N ARG A 24 -2.76 -10.37 1.01
CA ARG A 24 -2.93 -9.87 -0.36
C ARG A 24 -3.98 -8.76 -0.38
N MET A 25 -3.59 -7.57 -0.84
CA MET A 25 -4.54 -6.45 -0.92
C MET A 25 -5.52 -6.62 -2.09
N SER A 26 -6.76 -6.18 -1.86
CA SER A 26 -7.81 -6.20 -2.88
C SER A 26 -7.44 -5.33 -4.08
N LYS A 27 -7.80 -5.81 -5.28
CA LYS A 27 -7.69 -5.03 -6.53
C LYS A 27 -8.61 -3.81 -6.52
N THR A 28 -9.74 -3.90 -5.82
CA THR A 28 -10.66 -2.79 -5.66
C THR A 28 -10.12 -1.85 -4.59
N ARG A 29 -9.80 -0.62 -4.99
CA ARG A 29 -9.26 0.40 -4.11
C ARG A 29 -10.39 1.11 -3.36
N THR A 30 -10.54 0.80 -2.08
CA THR A 30 -11.42 1.54 -1.16
C THR A 30 -10.54 2.37 -0.22
N PRO A 31 -10.55 3.70 -0.30
CA PRO A 31 -9.75 4.54 0.59
C PRO A 31 -10.38 4.60 1.99
N ASP A 32 -9.57 4.35 3.03
CA ASP A 32 -9.98 4.49 4.43
C ASP A 32 -9.76 5.90 4.99
N ASN A 33 -8.93 6.71 4.33
CA ASN A 33 -8.60 8.06 4.78
C ASN A 33 -8.30 9.01 3.61
N LEU A 34 -8.25 10.31 3.90
CA LEU A 34 -7.99 11.36 2.90
C LEU A 34 -6.63 11.18 2.20
N ARG A 35 -5.62 10.67 2.91
CA ARG A 35 -4.31 10.39 2.31
C ARG A 35 -4.43 9.32 1.23
N GLN A 36 -5.11 8.21 1.54
CA GLN A 36 -5.36 7.15 0.56
C GLN A 36 -6.22 7.66 -0.59
N LEU A 37 -7.24 8.50 -0.33
CA LEU A 37 -8.05 9.09 -1.39
C LEU A 37 -7.19 9.86 -2.41
N LEU A 38 -6.27 10.71 -1.95
CA LEU A 38 -5.42 11.57 -2.76
C LEU A 38 -4.24 10.85 -3.42
N TRP A 39 -3.57 9.94 -2.70
CA TRP A 39 -2.28 9.36 -3.13
C TRP A 39 -2.37 7.87 -3.50
N GLY A 40 -3.51 7.24 -3.22
CA GLY A 40 -3.67 5.80 -3.34
C GLY A 40 -3.11 5.02 -2.14
N GLY A 41 -3.16 3.69 -2.27
CA GLY A 41 -2.73 2.76 -1.25
C GLY A 41 -3.90 2.05 -0.57
N TRP A 42 -3.55 1.33 0.48
CA TRP A 42 -4.43 0.44 1.21
C TRP A 42 -4.13 0.49 2.71
N LYS A 43 -5.13 0.14 3.52
CA LYS A 43 -4.91 -0.34 4.87
C LYS A 43 -5.09 -1.85 4.87
N CYS A 44 -4.17 -2.56 5.49
CA CYS A 44 -4.33 -4.00 5.66
C CYS A 44 -5.50 -4.27 6.61
N PRO A 45 -6.49 -5.09 6.23
CA PRO A 45 -7.61 -5.43 7.11
C PRO A 45 -7.20 -6.39 8.25
N VAL A 46 -6.06 -7.07 8.13
CA VAL A 46 -5.57 -8.04 9.11
C VAL A 46 -4.74 -7.36 10.20
N CYS A 47 -3.67 -6.65 9.83
CA CYS A 47 -2.76 -6.04 10.80
C CYS A 47 -2.94 -4.53 10.95
N GLY A 48 -3.78 -3.88 10.14
CA GLY A 48 -4.00 -2.44 10.19
C GLY A 48 -2.87 -1.58 9.61
N CYS A 49 -1.79 -2.19 9.09
CA CYS A 49 -0.68 -1.50 8.43
C CYS A 49 -1.19 -0.64 7.27
N GLU A 50 -0.78 0.62 7.23
CA GLU A 50 -1.08 1.51 6.11
C GLU A 50 0.08 1.49 5.12
N MET A 51 -0.25 1.29 3.85
CA MET A 51 0.73 1.24 2.77
C MET A 51 0.31 2.12 1.59
N ASP A 52 1.29 2.54 0.80
CA ASP A 52 1.06 3.27 -0.44
C ASP A 52 0.58 2.35 -1.57
N LYS A 53 0.32 2.94 -2.74
CA LYS A 53 -0.12 2.21 -3.95
C LYS A 53 0.89 1.17 -4.46
N TRP A 54 2.11 1.15 -3.93
CA TRP A 54 3.18 0.22 -4.28
C TRP A 54 3.42 -0.83 -3.19
N GLY A 55 2.62 -0.83 -2.11
CA GLY A 55 2.77 -1.76 -1.00
C GLY A 55 3.86 -1.35 0.00
N LYS A 56 4.36 -0.11 -0.06
CA LYS A 56 5.35 0.39 0.89
C LYS A 56 4.67 0.98 2.13
N PRO A 57 5.14 0.66 3.35
CA PRO A 57 4.54 1.20 4.57
C PRO A 57 4.73 2.72 4.64
N ILE A 58 3.70 3.43 5.13
CA ILE A 58 3.70 4.90 5.23
C ILE A 58 4.33 5.38 6.53
N ASP A 59 4.17 4.60 7.59
CA ASP A 59 4.76 4.92 8.89
C ASP A 59 6.11 4.20 9.06
N GLU A 60 7.12 4.92 9.54
CA GLU A 60 8.44 4.38 9.88
C GLU A 60 8.37 3.42 11.07
N LYS A 61 7.41 3.60 11.99
CA LYS A 61 7.20 2.67 13.11
C LYS A 61 6.74 1.29 12.64
N GLN A 62 6.11 1.20 11.47
CA GLN A 62 5.69 -0.06 10.86
C GLN A 62 6.85 -0.75 10.11
N LYS A 63 7.95 -0.04 9.82
CA LYS A 63 9.18 -0.63 9.25
C LYS A 63 10.03 -1.34 10.30
N GLN A 64 9.92 -0.96 11.57
CA GLN A 64 10.80 -1.42 12.65
C GLN A 64 10.40 -2.76 13.28
N GLN A 65 9.27 -3.36 12.90
CA GLN A 65 8.89 -4.72 13.30
C GLN A 65 9.49 -5.80 12.39
N MET A 66 10.40 -5.43 11.48
CA MET A 66 11.18 -6.33 10.63
C MET A 66 12.60 -6.55 11.20
N GLY A 67 12.72 -6.64 12.54
CA GLY A 67 13.96 -6.95 13.26
C GLY A 67 13.96 -8.39 13.74
#